data_AF-A0A933XTV7-F1
#
_entry.id   AF-A0A933XTV7-F1
#
_cell.length_a   1.000
_cell.length_b   1.000
_cell.length_c   1.000
_cell.angle_alpha   90.00
_cell.angle_beta   90.00
_cell.angle_gamma   90.00
#
_symmetry.space_group_name_H-M   'P 1'
#
loop_
_entity.id
_entity.type
_entity.pdbx_description
1 polymer ?
#
loop_
_entity_poly.entity_id
_entity_poly.type
_entity_poly.pdbx_seq_one_letter_code
_entity_poly.pdbx_strand_id
1 'polypeptide(L)'
;MVPSISNFPITLTRSLTTAREWLRKQTRGFRRCGLVASAGATRLRRYGIELSSGFRQGNRDLYVHWFLEWPPDVRSSNQLEVVASEFECQGLELDWLGVCWGGDFTFDNLAGGWSYRKFAGKSWSQINKEVKRRYRLNTYRVLLTRAREGIIIWIPNGEASDETCLPQPLDATAIYLKQCGLIEV
;
A
#
# COMPACT_ATOMS: atom_id res chain seq x y z
N MET A 1 5.22 -8.59 29.01
CA MET A 1 4.24 -9.40 28.25
C MET A 1 4.69 -9.37 26.80
N VAL A 2 5.18 -10.49 26.26
CA VAL A 2 5.64 -10.55 24.86
C VAL A 2 4.39 -10.47 23.98
N PRO A 3 4.30 -9.54 23.00
CA PRO A 3 3.14 -9.47 22.12
C PRO A 3 3.07 -10.77 21.31
N SER A 4 1.99 -11.54 21.44
CA SER A 4 1.71 -12.63 20.50
C SER A 4 1.24 -12.04 19.17
N ILE A 5 1.45 -12.77 18.07
CA ILE A 5 0.92 -12.44 16.72
C ILE A 5 -0.60 -12.22 16.73
N SER A 6 -1.30 -12.70 17.77
CA SER A 6 -2.73 -12.43 18.03
C SER A 6 -3.08 -10.94 18.17
N ASN A 7 -2.11 -10.07 18.45
CA ASN A 7 -2.34 -8.66 18.75
C ASN A 7 -2.10 -7.70 17.56
N PHE A 8 -1.65 -8.20 16.40
CA PHE A 8 -1.42 -7.39 15.20
C PHE A 8 -2.12 -8.01 13.98
N PRO A 9 -3.40 -7.71 13.72
CA PRO A 9 -4.09 -8.25 12.56
C PRO A 9 -3.46 -7.78 11.26
N ILE A 10 -3.13 -8.73 10.39
CA ILE A 10 -2.77 -8.50 9.00
C ILE A 10 -3.83 -9.18 8.14
N THR A 11 -4.65 -8.37 7.48
CA THR A 11 -5.75 -8.83 6.63
C THR A 11 -5.52 -8.43 5.19
N LEU A 12 -6.25 -9.06 4.28
CA LEU A 12 -6.21 -8.76 2.85
C LEU A 12 -7.62 -8.44 2.35
N THR A 13 -7.73 -7.60 1.32
CA THR A 13 -8.99 -7.43 0.59
C THR A 13 -8.72 -7.08 -0.87
N ARG A 14 -9.68 -7.41 -1.73
CA ARG A 14 -9.66 -7.04 -3.17
C ARG A 14 -10.45 -5.76 -3.45
N SER A 15 -11.15 -5.23 -2.45
CA SER A 15 -12.01 -4.05 -2.55
C SER A 15 -11.42 -2.86 -1.79
N LEU A 16 -11.13 -1.76 -2.50
CA LEU A 16 -10.64 -0.54 -1.87
C LEU A 16 -11.67 0.05 -0.90
N THR A 17 -12.96 -0.07 -1.23
CA THR A 17 -14.07 0.35 -0.36
C THR A 17 -14.04 -0.42 0.96
N THR A 18 -13.90 -1.75 0.89
CA THR A 18 -13.80 -2.61 2.08
C THR A 18 -12.57 -2.28 2.90
N ALA A 19 -11.42 -1.99 2.27
CA ALA A 19 -10.22 -1.54 2.96
C ALA A 19 -10.46 -0.25 3.76
N ARG A 20 -11.14 0.74 3.15
CA ARG A 20 -11.46 2.02 3.79
C ARG A 20 -12.43 1.85 4.96
N GLU A 21 -13.47 1.05 4.77
CA GLU A 21 -14.46 0.75 5.82
C GLU A 21 -13.83 0.01 6.99
N TRP A 22 -12.97 -0.98 6.71
CA TRP A 22 -12.24 -1.71 7.73
C TRP A 22 -11.38 -0.75 8.56
N LEU A 23 -10.59 0.12 7.92
CA LEU A 23 -9.75 1.10 8.62
C LEU A 23 -10.59 2.02 9.49
N ARG A 24 -11.69 2.58 8.97
CA ARG A 24 -12.60 3.44 9.75
C ARG A 24 -13.19 2.72 10.96
N LYS A 25 -13.48 1.42 10.85
CA LYS A 25 -14.01 0.60 11.95
C LYS A 25 -12.96 0.33 13.04
N GLN A 26 -11.69 0.17 12.66
CA GLN A 26 -10.60 -0.02 13.62
C GLN A 26 -10.19 1.29 14.30
N THR A 27 -10.26 2.40 13.58
CA THR A 27 -9.92 3.74 14.08
C THR A 27 -10.96 4.23 15.08
N ARG A 28 -10.71 3.99 16.37
CA ARG A 28 -11.55 4.44 17.49
C ARG A 28 -10.81 5.44 18.37
N GLY A 29 -11.53 6.43 18.90
CA GLY A 29 -10.95 7.44 19.79
C GLY A 29 -9.83 8.22 19.12
N PHE A 30 -8.67 8.30 19.79
CA PHE A 30 -7.48 9.02 19.31
C PHE A 30 -6.51 8.14 18.50
N ARG A 31 -7.02 7.11 17.81
CA ARG A 31 -6.21 6.33 16.88
C ARG A 31 -6.21 6.98 15.51
N ARG A 32 -5.11 6.79 14.77
CA ARG A 32 -4.97 7.26 13.38
C ARG A 32 -4.89 6.11 12.41
N CYS A 33 -5.47 6.33 11.24
CA CYS A 33 -5.31 5.44 10.11
C CYS A 33 -4.87 6.21 8.88
N GLY A 34 -4.27 5.51 7.92
CA GLY A 34 -3.84 6.10 6.67
C GLY A 34 -3.64 5.05 5.60
N LEU A 35 -3.55 5.50 4.35
CA LEU A 35 -3.17 4.65 3.23
C LEU A 35 -1.70 4.87 2.87
N VAL A 36 -1.00 3.80 2.52
CA VAL A 36 0.37 3.84 2.06
C VAL A 36 0.57 2.99 0.80
N ALA A 37 1.49 3.39 -0.07
CA ALA A 37 1.74 2.70 -1.34
C ALA A 37 3.20 2.88 -1.78
N SER A 38 3.71 2.04 -2.69
CA SER A 38 5.02 2.32 -3.28
C SER A 38 4.95 3.55 -4.19
N ALA A 39 5.98 4.39 -4.14
CA ALA A 39 6.26 5.45 -5.12
C ALA A 39 6.26 4.97 -6.58
N GLY A 40 6.53 3.67 -6.82
CA GLY A 40 6.50 3.07 -8.15
C GLY A 40 5.14 2.49 -8.55
N ALA A 41 4.16 2.44 -7.65
CA ALA A 41 2.81 1.92 -7.88
C ALA A 41 1.92 2.92 -8.64
N THR A 42 2.45 3.54 -9.69
CA THR A 42 1.82 4.68 -10.40
C THR A 42 0.46 4.37 -11.01
N ARG A 43 0.18 3.09 -11.30
CA ARG A 43 -1.09 2.64 -11.88
C ARG A 43 -2.22 2.48 -10.86
N LEU A 44 -1.95 2.66 -9.57
CA LEU A 44 -3.01 2.83 -8.56
C LEU A 44 -3.90 4.04 -8.85
N ARG A 45 -3.41 5.01 -9.64
CA ARG A 45 -4.17 6.17 -10.11
C ARG A 45 -5.51 5.80 -10.77
N ARG A 46 -5.63 4.63 -11.44
CA ARG A 46 -6.94 4.23 -12.03
C ARG A 46 -8.03 4.09 -10.98
N TYR A 47 -7.65 3.73 -9.75
CA TYR A 47 -8.56 3.50 -8.63
C TYR A 47 -8.81 4.77 -7.81
N GLY A 48 -8.42 5.94 -8.33
CA GLY A 48 -8.50 7.21 -7.60
C GLY A 48 -7.46 7.35 -6.48
N ILE A 49 -6.46 6.46 -6.44
CA ILE A 49 -5.36 6.56 -5.48
C ILE A 49 -4.21 7.29 -6.15
N GLU A 50 -4.10 8.58 -5.85
CA GLU A 50 -2.99 9.39 -6.30
C GLU A 50 -1.83 9.27 -5.31
N LEU A 51 -0.66 8.89 -5.82
CA LEU A 51 0.59 9.08 -5.10
C LEU A 51 0.78 10.59 -4.94
N SER A 52 0.76 11.09 -3.72
CA SER A 52 0.83 12.52 -3.44
C SER A 52 2.05 13.16 -4.11
N SER A 53 1.83 13.81 -5.24
CA SER A 53 2.82 14.65 -5.91
C SER A 53 3.10 15.90 -5.08
N GLY A 54 2.11 16.38 -4.32
CA GLY A 54 2.19 17.53 -3.42
C GLY A 54 3.20 17.35 -2.28
N PHE A 55 3.32 16.15 -1.69
CA PHE A 55 4.37 15.87 -0.69
C PHE A 55 5.78 16.06 -1.26
N ARG A 56 5.95 15.84 -2.56
CA ARG A 56 7.26 15.91 -3.23
C ARG A 56 7.55 17.26 -3.86
N GLN A 57 6.53 18.06 -4.20
CA GLN A 57 6.66 19.26 -5.03
C GLN A 57 6.59 20.59 -4.26
N GLY A 58 6.78 20.59 -2.94
CA GLY A 58 7.23 21.80 -2.22
C GLY A 58 6.28 22.38 -1.18
N ASN A 59 5.13 21.75 -0.90
CA ASN A 59 4.29 22.14 0.23
C ASN A 59 4.47 21.16 1.40
N ARG A 60 5.50 21.41 2.23
CA ARG A 60 5.77 20.63 3.46
C ARG A 60 4.57 20.61 4.41
N ASP A 61 3.72 21.63 4.38
CA ASP A 61 2.59 21.72 5.30
C ASP A 61 1.57 20.62 5.02
N LEU A 62 1.39 20.19 3.76
CA LEU A 62 0.53 19.06 3.44
C LEU A 62 0.92 17.79 4.21
N TYR A 63 2.22 17.53 4.35
CA TYR A 63 2.75 16.37 5.07
C TYR A 63 2.45 16.46 6.57
N VAL A 64 2.70 17.64 7.15
CA VAL A 64 2.39 17.90 8.56
C VAL A 64 0.90 17.69 8.80
N HIS A 65 0.05 18.23 7.92
CA HIS A 65 -1.39 18.09 8.09
C HIS A 65 -1.86 16.64 7.93
N TRP A 66 -1.30 15.88 7.00
CA TRP A 66 -1.65 14.47 6.80
C TRP A 66 -1.39 13.61 8.04
N PHE A 67 -0.26 13.83 8.70
CA PHE A 67 0.09 13.08 9.91
C PHE A 67 -0.57 13.61 11.18
N LEU A 68 -0.79 14.93 11.30
CA LEU A 68 -1.15 15.57 12.57
C LEU A 68 -2.61 16.02 12.69
N GLU A 69 -3.31 16.29 11.59
CA GLU A 69 -4.70 16.77 11.66
C GLU A 69 -5.69 15.64 11.94
N TRP A 70 -6.82 16.02 12.52
CA TRP A 70 -7.94 15.14 12.82
C TRP A 70 -9.12 15.39 11.86
N PRO A 71 -9.99 14.38 11.63
CA PRO A 71 -11.29 14.63 11.02
C PRO A 71 -12.04 15.76 11.76
N PRO A 72 -12.73 16.67 11.05
CA PRO A 72 -13.11 16.58 9.64
C PRO A 72 -12.10 17.18 8.63
N ASP A 73 -10.85 17.48 9.01
CA ASP A 73 -9.87 18.03 8.06
C ASP A 73 -9.64 17.04 6.91
N VAL A 74 -9.86 17.51 5.67
CA VAL A 74 -9.77 16.72 4.44
C VAL A 74 -8.33 16.30 4.12
N ARG A 75 -7.33 16.98 4.70
CA ARG A 75 -5.91 16.71 4.50
C ARG A 75 -5.40 15.59 5.40
N SER A 76 -6.17 15.23 6.44
CA SER A 76 -5.81 14.19 7.41
C SER A 76 -5.71 12.81 6.75
N SER A 77 -4.73 12.01 7.19
CA SER A 77 -4.59 10.59 6.83
C SER A 77 -5.87 9.78 7.06
N ASN A 78 -6.66 10.15 8.07
CA ASN A 78 -7.92 9.49 8.43
C ASN A 78 -8.99 9.55 7.33
N GLN A 79 -8.85 10.43 6.34
CA GLN A 79 -9.79 10.52 5.21
C GLN A 79 -9.63 9.37 4.21
N LEU A 80 -8.44 8.76 4.14
CA LEU A 80 -8.13 7.62 3.26
C LEU A 80 -8.28 7.95 1.76
N GLU A 81 -7.98 9.19 1.39
CA GLU A 81 -8.01 9.69 0.01
C GLU A 81 -6.62 9.74 -0.62
N VAL A 82 -5.62 10.17 0.15
CA VAL A 82 -4.23 10.35 -0.30
C VAL A 82 -3.32 9.32 0.36
N VAL A 83 -2.47 8.68 -0.44
CA VAL A 83 -1.46 7.74 0.05
C VAL A 83 -0.14 8.43 0.37
N ALA A 84 0.51 7.99 1.45
CA ALA A 84 1.92 8.24 1.71
C ALA A 84 2.79 7.12 1.12
N SER A 85 3.92 7.49 0.53
CA SER A 85 4.92 6.57 -0.02
C SER A 85 5.97 6.18 0.99
N GLU A 86 6.83 5.23 0.62
CA GLU A 86 7.92 4.74 1.47
C GLU A 86 8.86 5.84 1.97
N PHE A 87 9.00 6.92 1.20
CA PHE A 87 9.81 8.07 1.57
C PHE A 87 9.13 8.93 2.64
N GLU A 88 7.82 9.12 2.50
CA GLU A 88 7.02 9.96 3.40
C GLU A 88 6.74 9.23 4.72
N CYS A 89 6.55 7.91 4.71
CA CYS A 89 6.35 7.17 5.96
C CYS A 89 7.66 6.76 6.66
N GLN A 90 8.83 7.11 6.11
CA GLN A 90 10.11 6.69 6.70
C GLN A 90 10.32 7.34 8.08
N GLY A 91 10.34 6.52 9.13
CA GLY A 91 10.51 7.00 10.51
C GLY A 91 9.22 7.54 11.15
N LEU A 92 8.09 7.51 10.45
CA LEU A 92 6.77 7.80 10.99
C LEU A 92 5.89 6.55 11.01
N GLU A 93 4.96 6.50 11.96
CA GLU A 93 4.06 5.36 12.16
C GLU A 93 2.64 5.84 12.42
N LEU A 94 1.67 5.05 11.96
CA LEU A 94 0.24 5.23 12.25
C LEU A 94 -0.26 4.02 13.06
N ASP A 95 -1.38 4.17 13.77
CA ASP A 95 -1.94 3.03 14.50
C ASP A 95 -2.40 1.94 13.53
N TRP A 96 -3.15 2.32 12.49
CA TRP A 96 -3.70 1.42 11.49
C TRP A 96 -3.29 1.81 10.07
N LEU A 97 -2.97 0.85 9.21
CA LEU A 97 -2.56 1.14 7.84
C LEU A 97 -3.30 0.32 6.79
N GLY A 98 -3.70 1.00 5.71
CA GLY A 98 -4.05 0.38 4.46
C GLY A 98 -2.86 0.36 3.52
N VAL A 99 -2.30 -0.82 3.23
CA VAL A 99 -1.23 -0.94 2.23
C VAL A 99 -1.86 -1.17 0.87
N CYS A 100 -1.77 -0.17 0.00
CA CYS A 100 -2.22 -0.26 -1.39
C CYS A 100 -1.12 -0.91 -2.24
N TRP A 101 -1.31 -2.19 -2.55
CA TRP A 101 -0.31 -2.98 -3.26
C TRP A 101 -0.30 -2.68 -4.76
N GLY A 102 0.87 -2.37 -5.31
CA GLY A 102 1.03 -1.95 -6.70
C GLY A 102 1.47 -3.04 -7.66
N GLY A 103 1.33 -2.77 -8.96
CA GLY A 103 1.86 -3.63 -10.03
C GLY A 103 3.39 -3.61 -10.14
N ASP A 104 4.08 -2.72 -9.44
CA ASP A 104 5.54 -2.60 -9.46
C ASP A 104 6.26 -3.74 -8.70
N PHE A 105 5.52 -4.50 -7.87
CA PHE A 105 6.03 -5.66 -7.15
C PHE A 105 4.92 -6.71 -7.04
N THR A 106 5.03 -7.82 -7.76
CA THR A 106 3.97 -8.85 -7.80
C THR A 106 4.57 -10.23 -7.74
N PHE A 107 3.83 -11.20 -7.22
CA PHE A 107 4.26 -12.59 -7.24
C PHE A 107 4.03 -13.20 -8.62
N ASP A 108 5.00 -14.00 -9.09
CA ASP A 108 4.94 -14.77 -10.32
C ASP A 108 4.91 -16.25 -9.96
N ASN A 109 3.74 -16.87 -10.11
CA ASN A 109 3.53 -18.28 -9.81
C ASN A 109 4.35 -19.20 -10.73
N LEU A 110 4.60 -18.80 -11.98
CA LEU A 110 5.33 -19.62 -12.94
C LEU A 110 6.83 -19.63 -12.62
N ALA A 111 7.37 -18.47 -12.25
CA ALA A 111 8.76 -18.34 -11.83
C ALA A 111 9.01 -18.74 -10.37
N GLY A 112 7.95 -18.94 -9.57
CA GLY A 112 8.05 -19.25 -8.15
C GLY A 112 8.66 -18.13 -7.31
N GLY A 113 8.47 -16.87 -7.72
CA GLY A 113 9.20 -15.75 -7.12
C GLY A 113 8.59 -14.38 -7.38
N TRP A 114 9.21 -13.36 -6.80
CA TRP A 114 8.75 -11.99 -6.94
C TRP A 114 9.24 -11.34 -8.24
N SER A 115 8.31 -10.73 -8.99
CA SER A 115 8.56 -9.90 -10.16
C SER A 115 8.70 -8.43 -9.74
N TYR A 116 9.76 -7.79 -10.24
CA TYR A 116 10.14 -6.42 -9.91
C TYR A 116 10.01 -5.55 -11.14
N ARG A 117 9.01 -4.67 -11.17
CA ARG A 117 8.70 -3.85 -12.35
C ARG A 117 8.91 -2.37 -12.08
N LYS A 118 9.23 -1.64 -13.13
CA LYS A 118 9.17 -0.18 -13.17
C LYS A 118 8.24 0.24 -14.30
N PHE A 119 7.40 1.22 -14.03
CA PHE A 119 6.57 1.84 -15.05
C PHE A 119 7.35 2.97 -15.72
N ALA A 120 7.49 2.94 -17.04
CA ALA A 120 8.20 3.98 -17.79
C ALA A 120 7.48 4.25 -19.11
N GLY A 121 7.18 5.53 -19.37
CA GLY A 121 6.37 5.93 -20.52
C GLY A 121 4.97 5.35 -20.43
N LYS A 122 4.72 4.26 -21.18
CA LYS A 122 3.40 3.63 -21.32
C LYS A 122 3.31 2.18 -20.83
N SER A 123 4.42 1.56 -20.41
CA SER A 123 4.45 0.12 -20.13
C SER A 123 5.32 -0.24 -18.93
N TRP A 124 5.13 -1.48 -18.46
CA TRP A 124 5.98 -2.10 -17.47
C TRP A 124 7.26 -2.63 -18.10
N SER A 125 8.37 -2.46 -17.40
CA SER A 125 9.64 -3.12 -17.72
C SER A 125 10.21 -3.78 -16.47
N GLN A 126 10.86 -4.92 -16.67
CA GLN A 126 11.52 -5.64 -15.58
C GLN A 126 12.73 -4.88 -15.07
N ILE A 127 12.92 -4.89 -13.75
CA ILE A 127 14.09 -4.34 -13.09
C ILE A 127 15.14 -5.45 -13.05
N ASN A 128 16.17 -5.37 -13.89
CA ASN A 128 17.21 -6.41 -13.96
C ASN A 128 18.37 -6.18 -12.98
N LYS A 129 18.65 -4.91 -12.64
CA LYS A 129 19.73 -4.59 -11.69
C LYS A 129 19.34 -5.04 -10.29
N GLU A 130 20.12 -5.94 -9.69
CA GLU A 130 19.83 -6.52 -8.37
C GLU A 130 19.67 -5.46 -7.27
N VAL A 131 20.53 -4.44 -7.26
CA VAL A 131 20.43 -3.31 -6.32
C VAL A 131 19.05 -2.66 -6.37
N LYS A 132 18.49 -2.48 -7.58
CA LYS A 132 17.16 -1.89 -7.76
C LYS A 132 16.03 -2.86 -7.38
N ARG A 133 16.21 -4.16 -7.57
CA ARG A 133 15.27 -5.18 -7.05
C ARG A 133 15.21 -5.16 -5.53
N ARG A 134 16.38 -5.13 -4.90
CA ARG A 134 16.52 -5.05 -3.43
C ARG A 134 15.90 -3.77 -2.89
N TYR A 135 16.09 -2.65 -3.59
CA TYR A 135 15.41 -1.40 -3.27
C TYR A 135 13.88 -1.55 -3.29
N ARG A 136 13.31 -2.11 -4.36
CA ARG A 136 11.86 -2.38 -4.44
C ARG A 136 11.36 -3.33 -3.35
N LEU A 137 12.10 -4.38 -3.02
CA LEU A 137 11.77 -5.27 -1.91
C LEU A 137 11.73 -4.51 -0.57
N ASN A 138 12.75 -3.68 -0.34
CA ASN A 138 12.85 -2.89 0.89
C ASN A 138 11.75 -1.83 0.99
N THR A 139 11.30 -1.24 -0.12
CA THR A 139 10.09 -0.39 -0.15
C THR A 139 8.91 -1.08 0.49
N TYR A 140 8.57 -2.31 0.05
CA TYR A 140 7.43 -3.03 0.61
C TYR A 140 7.66 -3.48 2.06
N ARG A 141 8.91 -3.80 2.44
CA ARG A 141 9.25 -4.03 3.86
C ARG A 141 8.97 -2.80 4.71
N VAL A 142 9.39 -1.61 4.26
CA VAL A 142 9.12 -0.36 4.98
C VAL A 142 7.63 -0.18 5.17
N LEU A 143 6.84 -0.24 4.10
CA LEU A 143 5.38 -0.06 4.13
C LEU A 143 4.70 -1.03 5.11
N LEU A 144 5.09 -2.31 5.09
CA LEU A 144 4.51 -3.36 5.94
C LEU A 144 4.89 -3.25 7.43
N THR A 145 5.87 -2.41 7.79
CA THR A 145 6.26 -2.21 9.20
C THR A 145 5.90 -0.82 9.74
N ARG A 146 5.05 -0.03 9.06
CA ARG A 146 4.71 1.34 9.52
C ARG A 146 3.49 1.42 10.43
N ALA A 147 2.81 0.31 10.70
CA ALA A 147 1.62 0.28 11.55
C ALA A 147 1.97 -0.19 12.96
N ARG A 148 1.30 0.38 13.97
CA ARG A 148 1.49 0.04 15.39
C ARG A 148 0.50 -1.01 15.89
N GLU A 149 -0.68 -1.08 15.29
CA GLU A 149 -1.77 -1.98 15.74
C GLU A 149 -2.19 -2.98 14.68
N GLY A 150 -2.23 -2.63 13.40
CA GLY A 150 -2.60 -3.59 12.37
C GLY A 150 -2.63 -3.02 10.96
N ILE A 151 -2.73 -3.94 9.99
CA ILE A 151 -2.69 -3.61 8.56
C ILE A 151 -3.83 -4.33 7.81
N ILE A 152 -4.41 -3.62 6.85
CA ILE A 152 -5.16 -4.23 5.76
C ILE A 152 -4.41 -4.01 4.44
N ILE A 153 -4.14 -5.10 3.73
CA ILE A 153 -3.50 -5.08 2.42
C ILE A 153 -4.61 -5.08 1.38
N TRP A 154 -4.72 -4.00 0.62
CA TRP A 154 -5.56 -3.97 -0.55
C TRP A 154 -4.73 -4.30 -1.79
N ILE A 155 -5.16 -5.31 -2.53
CA ILE A 155 -4.61 -5.61 -3.85
C ILE A 155 -5.72 -5.39 -4.88
N PRO A 156 -5.51 -4.59 -5.93
CA PRO A 156 -6.52 -4.36 -6.96
C PRO A 156 -6.81 -5.60 -7.82
N ASN A 157 -8.05 -5.74 -8.31
CA ASN A 157 -8.45 -6.82 -9.23
C ASN A 157 -7.73 -6.78 -10.58
N GLY A 158 -7.20 -5.63 -10.97
CA GLY A 158 -6.75 -5.40 -12.34
C GLY A 158 -7.92 -5.29 -13.32
N GLU A 159 -7.60 -5.14 -14.60
CA GLU A 159 -8.57 -5.05 -15.69
C GLU A 159 -7.94 -5.62 -16.97
N ALA A 160 -8.60 -6.58 -17.61
CA ALA A 160 -8.05 -7.29 -18.78
C ALA A 160 -7.80 -6.38 -20.00
N SER A 161 -8.57 -5.29 -20.12
CA SER A 161 -8.42 -4.26 -21.15
C SER A 161 -7.25 -3.30 -20.92
N ASP A 162 -6.63 -3.29 -19.74
CA ASP A 162 -5.46 -2.46 -19.46
C ASP A 162 -4.21 -3.32 -19.20
N GLU A 163 -3.34 -3.39 -20.19
CA GLU A 163 -2.05 -4.10 -20.13
C GLU A 163 -1.15 -3.63 -18.97
N THR A 164 -1.36 -2.42 -18.47
CA THR A 164 -0.62 -1.86 -17.33
C THR A 164 -1.22 -2.23 -15.98
N CYS A 165 -2.37 -2.92 -15.97
CA CYS A 165 -3.08 -3.32 -14.76
C CYS A 165 -3.71 -4.70 -14.93
N LEU A 166 -3.00 -5.65 -15.55
CA LEU A 166 -3.54 -7.00 -15.79
C LEU A 166 -3.94 -7.72 -14.49
N PRO A 167 -5.06 -8.47 -14.48
CA PRO A 167 -5.50 -9.24 -13.31
C PRO A 167 -4.48 -10.29 -12.87
N GLN A 168 -3.94 -11.07 -13.81
CA GLN A 168 -3.07 -12.22 -13.54
C GLN A 168 -1.96 -11.98 -12.48
N PRO A 169 -1.06 -10.97 -12.60
CA PRO A 169 -0.02 -10.75 -11.59
C PRO A 169 -0.57 -10.29 -10.24
N LEU A 170 -1.70 -9.58 -10.21
CA LEU A 170 -2.33 -9.10 -8.99
C LEU A 170 -3.06 -10.23 -8.26
N ASP A 171 -3.77 -11.07 -9.01
CA ASP A 171 -4.42 -12.29 -8.50
C ASP A 171 -3.38 -13.26 -7.94
N ALA A 172 -2.29 -13.51 -8.66
CA ALA A 172 -1.19 -14.35 -8.18
C ALA A 172 -0.61 -13.83 -6.85
N THR A 173 -0.46 -12.50 -6.72
CA THR A 173 0.00 -11.88 -5.46
C THR A 173 -1.01 -12.08 -4.33
N ALA A 174 -2.31 -11.89 -4.59
CA ALA A 174 -3.35 -12.09 -3.58
C ALA A 174 -3.44 -13.56 -3.13
N ILE A 175 -3.37 -14.50 -4.07
CA ILE A 175 -3.35 -15.94 -3.80
C ILE A 175 -2.14 -16.29 -2.93
N TYR A 176 -0.94 -15.83 -3.32
CA TYR A 176 0.28 -16.07 -2.55
C TYR A 176 0.17 -15.57 -1.11
N LEU A 177 -0.33 -14.33 -0.90
CA LEU A 177 -0.50 -13.79 0.45
C LEU A 177 -1.54 -14.56 1.28
N LYS A 178 -2.64 -15.03 0.66
CA LYS A 178 -3.61 -15.91 1.33
C LYS A 178 -2.97 -17.24 1.73
N GLN A 179 -2.12 -17.82 0.87
CA GLN A 179 -1.35 -19.03 1.19
C GLN A 179 -0.34 -18.81 2.33
N CYS A 180 0.16 -17.59 2.50
CA CYS A 180 0.97 -17.21 3.66
C CYS A 180 0.14 -17.03 4.96
N GLY A 181 -1.17 -17.20 4.92
CA GLY A 181 -2.06 -17.17 6.09
C GLY A 181 -2.82 -15.86 6.29
N LEU A 182 -2.79 -14.92 5.34
CA LEU A 182 -3.62 -13.71 5.43
C LEU A 182 -5.10 -14.04 5.19
N ILE A 183 -5.95 -13.54 6.07
CA ILE A 183 -7.40 -13.69 5.98
C ILE A 183 -7.96 -12.58 5.09
N GLU A 184 -8.78 -12.94 4.11
CA GLU A 184 -9.52 -11.99 3.28
C GLU A 184 -10.77 -11.51 4.01
N VAL A 185 -10.98 -10.19 4.02
CA VAL A 185 -12.12 -9.50 4.65
C VAL A 185 -12.93 -8.68 3.65
#